data_AF-A0A7W1EL88-F1
#
_entry.id   AF-A0A7W1EL88-F1
#
_cell.length_a   1.000
_cell.length_b   1.000
_cell.length_c   1.000
_cell.angle_alpha   90.00
_cell.angle_beta   90.00
_cell.angle_gamma   90.00
#
_symmetry.space_group_name_H-M   'P 1'
#
loop_
_entity.id
_entity.type
_entity.pdbx_description
1 polymer ?
#
loop_
_entity_poly.entity_id
_entity_poly.type
_entity_poly.pdbx_seq_one_letter_code
_entity_poly.pdbx_strand_id
1 'polypeptide(L)'
;MRTSPSAMVAAGLLLILASPSKGQGIFVADSVQRRNDCRLAEQVVATGAPSTKAVWARSFISECLSAVPTLVNALRQAPAGSAEEEAFITSAAIIHDDRILEAAAAMLEDRGLAPQKRLAAIRVLGPLLEEATFVDPTTFADPSGTGVLRTSFDRPMHVGEVPIRGTTRTRALAAIARAGTDDPDPTVRRVAASLTLDLRASGHPI
;
A
#
# COMPACT_ATOMS: atom_id res chain seq x y z
N MET A 1 20.92 66.91 -54.12
CA MET A 1 20.68 67.68 -52.88
C MET A 1 20.00 66.78 -51.86
N ARG A 2 20.43 66.86 -50.59
CA ARG A 2 19.88 66.23 -49.37
C ARG A 2 20.18 64.73 -49.20
N THR A 3 21.32 64.38 -48.58
CA THR A 3 21.68 64.32 -47.13
C THR A 3 21.30 62.99 -46.47
N SER A 4 22.32 62.17 -46.19
CA SER A 4 22.29 61.12 -45.19
C SER A 4 22.03 61.68 -43.78
N PRO A 5 21.47 60.85 -42.89
CA PRO A 5 21.94 60.82 -41.52
C PRO A 5 22.39 59.42 -41.09
N SER A 6 23.41 59.48 -40.24
CA SER A 6 24.11 58.39 -39.56
C SER A 6 23.36 57.85 -38.34
N ALA A 7 23.88 56.73 -37.83
CA ALA A 7 23.76 56.22 -36.45
C ALA A 7 22.45 55.47 -36.12
N MET A 8 22.41 54.44 -35.28
CA MET A 8 23.28 54.07 -34.17
C MET A 8 23.44 52.54 -34.08
N VAL A 9 24.65 52.12 -33.69
CA VAL A 9 24.92 50.84 -33.04
C VAL A 9 24.27 50.86 -31.66
N ALA A 10 23.48 49.84 -31.33
CA ALA A 10 23.16 49.51 -29.94
C ALA A 10 23.22 47.99 -29.77
N ALA A 11 24.35 47.53 -29.25
CA ALA A 11 24.55 46.19 -28.76
C ALA A 11 23.65 45.96 -27.53
N GLY A 12 22.51 45.29 -27.74
CA GLY A 12 21.64 44.82 -26.68
C GLY A 12 22.08 43.44 -26.21
N LEU A 13 23.07 43.39 -25.33
CA LEU A 13 23.46 42.19 -24.60
C LEU A 13 22.27 41.79 -23.70
N LEU A 14 21.45 40.84 -24.15
CA LEU A 14 20.39 40.25 -23.33
C LEU A 14 21.06 39.42 -22.23
N LEU A 15 21.22 40.04 -21.06
CA LEU A 15 21.50 39.37 -19.80
C LEU A 15 20.36 38.38 -19.53
N ILE A 16 20.59 37.11 -19.90
CA ILE A 16 19.84 35.99 -19.38
C ILE A 16 20.14 35.96 -17.88
N LEU A 17 19.29 36.64 -17.11
CA LEU A 17 19.20 36.46 -15.67
C LEU A 17 18.74 35.03 -15.45
N ALA A 18 19.70 34.11 -15.38
CA ALA A 18 19.55 32.78 -14.85
C ALA A 18 19.08 32.95 -13.41
N SER A 19 17.76 33.03 -13.24
CA SER A 19 17.13 32.93 -11.94
C SER A 19 17.58 31.58 -11.38
N PRO A 20 18.24 31.53 -10.21
CA PRO A 20 18.48 30.26 -9.57
C PRO A 20 17.10 29.68 -9.31
N SER A 21 16.76 28.66 -10.09
CA SER A 21 15.67 27.77 -9.77
C SER A 21 16.01 27.29 -8.37
N LYS A 22 15.30 27.82 -7.36
CA LYS A 22 15.28 27.21 -6.05
C LYS A 22 14.68 25.84 -6.30
N GLY A 23 15.54 24.86 -6.56
CA GLY A 23 15.18 23.47 -6.52
C GLY A 23 14.45 23.30 -5.21
N GLN A 24 13.15 23.12 -5.29
CA GLN A 24 12.35 22.69 -4.16
C GLN A 24 12.78 21.25 -3.89
N GLY A 25 13.91 21.13 -3.20
CA GLY A 25 14.40 19.90 -2.63
C GLY A 25 13.42 19.48 -1.55
N ILE A 26 12.38 18.76 -1.96
CA ILE A 26 11.54 17.95 -1.07
C ILE A 26 11.51 16.55 -1.66
N PHE A 27 12.66 15.89 -1.63
CA PHE A 27 12.80 14.43 -1.69
C PHE A 27 14.07 14.08 -0.92
N VAL A 28 14.00 14.07 0.42
CA VAL A 28 15.01 13.39 1.24
C VAL A 28 14.69 11.90 1.16
N ALA A 29 14.93 11.29 0.01
CA ALA A 29 14.54 9.91 -0.31
C ALA A 29 15.72 8.97 -0.57
N ASP A 30 16.96 9.37 -0.30
CA ASP A 30 18.10 8.48 -0.56
C ASP A 30 19.31 8.73 0.37
N SER A 31 19.07 8.82 1.68
CA SER A 31 20.20 8.81 2.62
C SER A 31 20.81 7.41 2.70
N VAL A 32 22.14 7.32 2.76
CA VAL A 32 22.86 6.07 3.02
C VAL A 32 22.31 5.37 4.27
N GLN A 33 21.95 6.17 5.29
CA GLN A 33 21.27 5.73 6.50
C GLN A 33 19.98 4.95 6.17
N ARG A 34 19.05 5.53 5.40
CA ARG A 34 17.76 4.89 5.07
C ARG A 34 17.95 3.60 4.29
N ARG A 35 18.88 3.56 3.33
CA ARG A 35 19.18 2.31 2.60
C ARG A 35 19.70 1.21 3.54
N ASN A 36 20.58 1.58 4.47
CA ASN A 36 21.08 0.65 5.47
C ASN A 36 19.99 0.17 6.44
N ASP A 37 19.13 1.07 6.87
CA ASP A 37 17.99 0.76 7.75
C ASP A 37 17.00 -0.15 7.02
N CYS A 38 16.70 0.09 5.74
CA CYS A 38 15.85 -0.80 4.95
C CYS A 38 16.45 -2.18 4.74
N ARG A 39 17.75 -2.26 4.43
CA ARG A 39 18.45 -3.55 4.34
C ARG A 39 18.41 -4.32 5.66
N LEU A 40 18.58 -3.62 6.79
CA LEU A 40 18.52 -4.23 8.11
C LEU A 40 17.09 -4.67 8.47
N ALA A 41 16.08 -3.84 8.20
CA ALA A 41 14.68 -4.17 8.45
C ALA A 41 14.26 -5.39 7.61
N GLU A 42 14.60 -5.41 6.32
CA GLU A 42 14.35 -6.55 5.45
C GLU A 42 15.02 -7.83 5.97
N GLN A 43 16.30 -7.75 6.36
CA GLN A 43 17.00 -8.89 6.95
C GLN A 43 16.30 -9.40 8.21
N VAL A 44 15.91 -8.50 9.13
CA VAL A 44 15.26 -8.88 10.38
C VAL A 44 13.89 -9.51 10.11
N VAL A 45 13.11 -8.97 9.17
CA VAL A 45 11.80 -9.54 8.79
C VAL A 45 11.98 -10.91 8.14
N ALA A 46 12.99 -11.08 7.27
CA ALA A 46 13.23 -12.35 6.58
C ALA A 46 13.79 -13.45 7.49
N THR A 47 14.58 -13.10 8.51
CA THR A 47 15.35 -14.07 9.29
C THR A 47 15.01 -14.11 10.79
N GLY A 48 14.28 -13.12 11.29
CA GLY A 48 14.08 -12.90 12.73
C GLY A 48 15.31 -12.35 13.48
N ALA A 49 16.43 -12.07 12.80
CA ALA A 49 17.70 -11.69 13.42
C ALA A 49 18.22 -10.31 12.97
N PRO A 50 18.73 -9.47 13.91
CA PRO A 50 18.73 -9.68 15.36
C PRO A 50 17.33 -9.52 15.99
N SER A 51 16.99 -10.40 16.92
CA SER A 51 15.66 -10.43 17.57
C SER A 51 15.35 -9.14 18.35
N THR A 52 16.37 -8.47 18.86
CA THR A 52 16.26 -7.16 19.54
C THR A 52 15.72 -6.05 18.63
N LYS A 53 15.71 -6.26 17.31
CA LYS A 53 15.20 -5.33 16.31
C LYS A 53 13.87 -5.77 15.69
N ALA A 54 13.27 -6.89 16.10
CA ALA A 54 12.07 -7.43 15.45
C ALA A 54 10.86 -6.48 15.47
N VAL A 55 10.60 -5.79 16.59
CA VAL A 55 9.51 -4.81 16.68
C VAL A 55 9.78 -3.61 15.76
N TRP A 56 10.99 -3.05 15.82
CA TRP A 56 11.40 -1.94 14.96
C TRP A 56 11.28 -2.31 13.47
N ALA A 57 11.78 -3.48 13.08
CA ALA A 57 11.81 -3.90 11.68
C ALA A 57 10.39 -4.06 11.12
N ARG A 58 9.48 -4.66 11.88
CA ARG A 58 8.07 -4.79 11.47
C ARG A 58 7.38 -3.45 11.29
N SER A 59 7.66 -2.48 12.17
CA SER A 59 7.10 -1.12 12.02
C SER A 59 7.76 -0.32 10.88
N PHE A 60 9.04 -0.57 10.58
CA PHE A 60 9.81 0.21 9.62
C PHE A 60 9.73 -0.34 8.18
N ILE A 61 9.38 -1.61 8.00
CA ILE A 61 9.40 -2.27 6.69
C ILE A 61 8.49 -1.60 5.65
N SER A 62 7.44 -0.90 6.07
CA SER A 62 6.55 -0.16 5.15
C SER A 62 7.20 1.07 4.51
N GLU A 63 8.29 1.58 5.09
CA GLU A 63 9.09 2.66 4.51
C GLU A 63 10.06 2.14 3.41
N CYS A 64 10.16 0.82 3.26
CA CYS A 64 11.17 0.14 2.43
C CYS A 64 10.52 -0.54 1.24
N LEU A 65 10.20 0.25 0.20
CA LEU A 65 9.43 -0.22 -0.97
C LEU A 65 10.08 -1.38 -1.73
N SER A 66 11.41 -1.47 -1.71
CA SER A 66 12.14 -2.59 -2.30
C SER A 66 11.92 -3.92 -1.56
N ALA A 67 11.53 -3.87 -0.29
CA ALA A 67 11.32 -5.03 0.57
C ALA A 67 9.88 -5.59 0.52
N VAL A 68 9.04 -5.11 -0.39
CA VAL A 68 7.67 -5.63 -0.60
C VAL A 68 7.62 -7.16 -0.73
N PRO A 69 8.50 -7.83 -1.50
CA PRO A 69 8.49 -9.30 -1.56
C PRO A 69 8.71 -9.96 -0.19
N THR A 70 9.61 -9.40 0.61
CA THR A 70 9.90 -9.86 1.98
C THR A 70 8.70 -9.64 2.90
N LEU A 71 8.05 -8.47 2.82
CA LEU A 71 6.82 -8.19 3.55
C LEU A 71 5.68 -9.15 3.20
N VAL A 72 5.45 -9.42 1.90
CA VAL A 72 4.43 -10.37 1.43
C VAL A 72 4.70 -11.78 1.98
N ASN A 73 5.95 -12.22 1.94
CA ASN A 73 6.31 -13.52 2.49
C ASN A 73 6.08 -13.58 4.00
N ALA A 74 6.49 -12.54 4.74
CA ALA A 74 6.31 -12.46 6.18
C ALA A 74 4.83 -12.44 6.59
N LEU A 75 3.98 -11.68 5.88
CA LEU A 75 2.52 -11.69 6.08
C LEU A 75 1.93 -13.10 5.95
N ARG A 76 2.36 -13.85 4.93
CA ARG A 76 1.90 -15.23 4.71
C ARG A 76 2.35 -16.17 5.83
N GLN A 77 3.59 -16.04 6.29
CA GLN A 77 4.21 -16.95 7.25
C GLN A 77 3.88 -16.64 8.72
N ALA A 78 3.53 -15.40 9.05
CA ALA A 78 3.25 -15.00 10.42
C ALA A 78 2.19 -15.91 11.08
N PRO A 79 2.28 -16.24 12.37
CA PRO A 79 1.24 -17.03 13.03
C PRO A 79 -0.11 -16.33 12.98
N ALA A 80 -1.17 -17.06 12.60
CA ALA A 80 -2.51 -16.50 12.46
C ALA A 80 -3.03 -15.91 13.78
N GLY A 81 -3.59 -14.70 13.74
CA GLY A 81 -4.11 -13.96 14.89
C GLY A 81 -3.03 -13.38 15.80
N SER A 82 -1.75 -13.47 15.44
CA SER A 82 -0.67 -12.92 16.26
C SER A 82 -0.49 -11.42 16.07
N ALA A 83 0.11 -10.76 17.08
CA ALA A 83 0.55 -9.37 16.95
C ALA A 83 1.58 -9.16 15.83
N GLU A 84 2.29 -10.22 15.44
CA GLU A 84 3.20 -10.19 14.30
C GLU A 84 2.45 -10.09 12.98
N GLU A 85 1.42 -10.92 12.79
CA GLU A 85 0.55 -10.84 11.62
C GLU A 85 -0.12 -9.46 11.53
N GLU A 86 -0.60 -8.92 12.65
CA GLU A 86 -1.22 -7.60 12.72
C GLU A 86 -0.29 -6.48 12.22
N ALA A 87 0.99 -6.54 12.62
CA ALA A 87 1.98 -5.58 12.18
C ALA A 87 2.19 -5.65 10.66
N PHE A 88 2.27 -6.86 10.09
CA PHE A 88 2.44 -7.03 8.65
C PHE A 88 1.18 -6.65 7.85
N ILE A 89 -0.03 -6.91 8.38
CA ILE A 89 -1.27 -6.42 7.77
C ILE A 89 -1.23 -4.89 7.69
N THR A 90 -0.88 -4.22 8.79
CA THR A 90 -0.81 -2.76 8.86
C THR A 90 0.21 -2.20 7.88
N SER A 91 1.40 -2.79 7.79
CA SER A 91 2.43 -2.37 6.84
C SER A 91 2.03 -2.62 5.39
N ALA A 92 1.40 -3.76 5.08
CA ALA A 92 0.99 -4.10 3.72
C ALA A 92 -0.19 -3.24 3.24
N ALA A 93 -1.14 -2.94 4.13
CA ALA A 93 -2.33 -2.16 3.84
C ALA A 93 -2.05 -0.71 3.39
N ILE A 94 -0.88 -0.15 3.70
CA ILE A 94 -0.54 1.24 3.38
C ILE A 94 0.40 1.38 2.18
N ILE A 95 0.74 0.29 1.48
CA ILE A 95 1.63 0.30 0.32
C ILE A 95 0.84 -0.10 -0.92
N HIS A 96 0.57 0.86 -1.82
CA HIS A 96 -0.06 0.62 -3.13
C HIS A 96 0.93 -0.03 -4.09
N ASP A 97 1.11 -1.35 -3.95
CA ASP A 97 1.95 -2.18 -4.81
C ASP A 97 1.15 -3.38 -5.34
N ASP A 98 1.25 -3.64 -6.63
CA ASP A 98 0.54 -4.73 -7.31
C ASP A 98 0.84 -6.11 -6.71
N ARG A 99 2.07 -6.31 -6.22
CA ARG A 99 2.51 -7.58 -5.63
C ARG A 99 1.80 -7.87 -4.31
N ILE A 100 1.50 -6.83 -3.53
CA ILE A 100 0.74 -6.96 -2.27
C ILE A 100 -0.70 -7.30 -2.58
N LEU A 101 -1.30 -6.58 -3.53
CA LEU A 101 -2.68 -6.81 -3.95
C LEU A 101 -2.87 -8.24 -4.48
N GLU A 102 -1.96 -8.70 -5.35
CA GLU A 102 -1.97 -10.06 -5.89
C GLU A 102 -1.81 -11.12 -4.79
N ALA A 103 -0.87 -10.92 -3.86
CA ALA A 103 -0.62 -11.87 -2.79
C ALA A 103 -1.80 -11.97 -1.81
N ALA A 104 -2.42 -10.83 -1.46
CA ALA A 104 -3.60 -10.82 -0.60
C ALA A 104 -4.80 -11.48 -1.29
N ALA A 105 -5.04 -11.22 -2.58
CA ALA A 105 -6.08 -11.92 -3.34
C ALA A 105 -5.85 -13.44 -3.35
N ALA A 106 -4.63 -13.89 -3.59
CA ALA A 106 -4.29 -15.32 -3.56
C ALA A 106 -4.47 -15.94 -2.16
N MET A 107 -4.13 -15.22 -1.09
CA MET A 107 -4.39 -15.66 0.28
C MET A 107 -5.89 -15.81 0.57
N LEU A 108 -6.73 -14.89 0.07
CA LEU A 108 -8.18 -14.99 0.22
C LEU A 108 -8.77 -16.18 -0.56
N GLU A 109 -8.22 -16.50 -1.72
CA GLU A 109 -8.69 -17.61 -2.55
C GLU A 109 -8.26 -19.00 -2.03
N ASP A 110 -7.20 -19.07 -1.22
CA ASP A 110 -6.69 -20.32 -0.68
C ASP A 110 -7.55 -20.85 0.49
N ARG A 111 -8.48 -21.76 0.15
CA ARG A 111 -9.34 -22.45 1.12
C ARG A 111 -8.59 -23.37 2.09
N GLY A 112 -7.33 -23.70 1.80
CA GLY A 112 -6.46 -24.46 2.69
C GLY A 112 -5.88 -23.63 3.83
N LEU A 113 -5.88 -22.29 3.72
CA LEU A 113 -5.43 -21.41 4.80
C LEU A 113 -6.43 -21.39 5.97
N ALA A 114 -5.95 -21.02 7.16
CA ALA A 114 -6.81 -20.75 8.29
C ALA A 114 -7.77 -19.57 7.97
N PRO A 115 -9.03 -19.57 8.46
CA PRO A 115 -9.95 -18.46 8.24
C PRO A 115 -9.37 -17.10 8.63
N GLN A 116 -8.59 -17.04 9.71
CA GLN A 116 -7.92 -15.82 10.18
C GLN A 116 -6.94 -15.25 9.14
N LYS A 117 -6.24 -16.11 8.38
CA LYS A 117 -5.35 -15.69 7.29
C LYS A 117 -6.13 -15.10 6.11
N ARG A 118 -7.31 -15.66 5.81
CA ARG A 118 -8.20 -15.10 4.78
C ARG A 118 -8.82 -13.77 5.24
N LEU A 119 -9.16 -13.63 6.51
CA LEU A 119 -9.58 -12.34 7.10
C LEU A 119 -8.44 -11.31 7.04
N ALA A 120 -7.20 -11.70 7.36
CA ALA A 120 -6.03 -10.85 7.20
C ALA A 120 -5.87 -10.34 5.76
N ALA A 121 -6.09 -11.21 4.77
CA ALA A 121 -6.08 -10.81 3.37
C ALA A 121 -7.15 -9.76 3.04
N ILE A 122 -8.39 -9.93 3.52
CA ILE A 122 -9.46 -8.94 3.33
C ILE A 122 -9.07 -7.57 3.91
N ARG A 123 -8.40 -7.56 5.07
CA ARG A 123 -7.94 -6.32 5.72
C ARG A 123 -6.85 -5.59 4.96
N VAL A 124 -6.03 -6.32 4.18
CA VAL A 124 -5.05 -5.73 3.26
C VAL A 124 -5.73 -5.27 1.97
N LEU A 125 -6.67 -6.05 1.43
CA LEU A 125 -7.35 -5.74 0.17
C LEU A 125 -8.21 -4.48 0.23
N GLY A 126 -8.94 -4.25 1.33
CA GLY A 126 -9.83 -3.09 1.48
C GLY A 126 -9.14 -1.75 1.19
N PRO A 127 -8.10 -1.38 1.96
CA PRO A 127 -7.36 -0.12 1.77
C PRO A 127 -6.71 0.04 0.39
N LEU A 128 -6.30 -1.07 -0.26
CA LEU A 128 -5.65 -1.04 -1.57
C LEU A 128 -6.65 -0.89 -2.73
N LEU A 129 -7.90 -1.31 -2.53
CA LEU A 129 -8.96 -1.20 -3.52
C LEU A 129 -9.72 0.13 -3.38
N GLU A 130 -9.95 0.59 -2.16
CA GLU A 130 -10.60 1.86 -1.87
C GLU A 130 -9.82 2.58 -0.77
N GLU A 131 -9.22 3.72 -1.14
CA GLU A 131 -8.54 4.59 -0.20
C GLU A 131 -9.51 4.96 0.94
N ALA A 132 -9.06 4.88 2.18
CA ALA A 132 -9.85 5.10 3.41
C ALA A 132 -10.87 4.00 3.81
N THR A 133 -10.84 2.81 3.18
CA THR A 133 -11.57 1.64 3.68
C THR A 133 -10.65 0.78 4.54
N PHE A 134 -10.99 0.58 5.81
CA PHE A 134 -10.28 -0.35 6.69
C PHE A 134 -11.25 -1.30 7.35
N VAL A 135 -10.90 -2.58 7.29
CA VAL A 135 -11.69 -3.63 7.90
C VAL A 135 -11.21 -3.80 9.35
N ASP A 136 -11.95 -3.20 10.28
CA ASP A 136 -11.69 -3.31 11.71
C ASP A 136 -11.88 -4.78 12.17
N PRO A 137 -10.92 -5.38 12.89
CA PRO A 137 -11.08 -6.72 13.46
C PRO A 137 -12.34 -6.91 14.31
N THR A 138 -12.82 -5.85 14.96
CA THR A 138 -14.05 -5.90 15.78
C THR A 138 -15.30 -6.13 14.93
N THR A 139 -15.28 -5.74 13.64
CA THR A 139 -16.33 -6.09 12.66
C THR A 139 -16.46 -7.60 12.48
N PHE A 140 -15.43 -8.38 12.76
CA PHE A 140 -15.51 -9.84 12.68
C PHE A 140 -16.34 -10.45 13.81
N ALA A 141 -16.31 -9.83 14.99
CA ALA A 141 -17.03 -10.26 16.18
C ALA A 141 -18.50 -9.81 16.17
N ASP A 142 -18.87 -8.83 15.35
CA ASP A 142 -20.24 -8.34 15.22
C ASP A 142 -21.08 -9.26 14.29
N PRO A 143 -22.08 -9.99 14.82
CA PRO A 143 -22.95 -10.83 14.02
C PRO A 143 -23.94 -10.04 13.17
N SER A 144 -24.18 -8.76 13.47
CA SER A 144 -25.12 -7.91 12.71
C SER A 144 -24.56 -7.46 11.36
N GLY A 145 -23.24 -7.58 11.16
CA GLY A 145 -22.58 -7.17 9.92
C GLY A 145 -22.57 -5.67 9.68
N THR A 146 -22.88 -4.87 10.71
CA THR A 146 -22.90 -3.40 10.66
C THR A 146 -21.58 -2.77 11.08
N GLY A 147 -20.62 -3.58 11.54
CA GLY A 147 -19.25 -3.15 11.84
C GLY A 147 -18.65 -2.34 10.69
N VAL A 148 -18.47 -1.05 10.97
CA VAL A 148 -18.06 -0.02 10.03
C VAL A 148 -16.75 -0.42 9.35
N LEU A 149 -16.76 -0.64 8.03
CA LEU A 149 -15.54 -0.87 7.22
C LEU A 149 -14.83 0.45 6.84
N ARG A 150 -15.28 1.57 7.41
CA ARG A 150 -14.83 2.92 7.07
C ARG A 150 -14.25 3.61 8.30
N THR A 151 -12.99 3.31 8.60
CA THR A 151 -12.16 4.22 9.39
C THR A 151 -11.18 4.89 8.44
N SER A 152 -11.26 6.21 8.31
CA SER A 152 -10.27 6.97 7.56
C SER A 152 -8.91 6.82 8.23
N PHE A 153 -7.91 6.40 7.46
CA PHE A 153 -6.53 6.51 7.88
C PHE A 153 -6.03 7.90 7.50
N ASP A 154 -5.64 8.69 8.50
CA ASP A 154 -4.75 9.85 8.30
C ASP A 154 -3.29 9.40 8.06
N ARG A 155 -3.05 8.11 7.77
CA ARG A 155 -1.71 7.62 7.44
C ARG A 155 -1.41 7.89 5.97
N PRO A 156 -0.22 8.44 5.67
CA PRO A 156 0.20 8.60 4.28
C PRO A 156 0.31 7.23 3.62
N MET A 157 -0.43 7.03 2.53
CA MET A 157 -0.26 5.87 1.67
C MET A 157 1.07 6.00 0.90
N HIS A 158 1.78 4.90 0.78
CA HIS A 158 3.01 4.81 0.01
C HIS A 158 2.71 4.22 -1.37
N VAL A 159 3.23 4.84 -2.43
CA VAL A 159 3.19 4.25 -3.77
C VAL A 159 4.35 3.27 -3.88
N GLY A 160 4.05 1.99 -4.13
CA GLY A 160 5.04 0.94 -4.30
C GLY A 160 5.83 1.08 -5.59
N GLU A 161 6.85 0.21 -5.76
CA GLU A 161 7.66 0.17 -6.98
C GLU A 161 6.89 -0.37 -8.18
N VAL A 162 5.90 -1.24 -7.93
CA VAL A 162 5.08 -1.87 -8.97
C VAL A 162 3.65 -1.31 -8.91
N PRO A 163 3.25 -0.46 -9.87
CA PRO A 163 1.91 0.10 -9.90
C PRO A 163 0.82 -0.97 -10.03
N ILE A 164 -0.28 -0.80 -9.30
CA ILE A 164 -1.45 -1.70 -9.37
C ILE A 164 -1.98 -1.74 -10.80
N ARG A 165 -2.02 -2.94 -11.38
CA ARG A 165 -2.54 -3.19 -12.72
C ARG A 165 -4.04 -3.38 -12.67
N GLY A 166 -4.74 -2.93 -13.72
CA GLY A 166 -6.20 -3.10 -13.83
C GLY A 166 -6.62 -4.57 -13.75
N THR A 167 -5.85 -5.48 -14.33
CA THR A 167 -6.12 -6.93 -14.26
C THR A 167 -6.00 -7.50 -12.86
N THR A 168 -4.99 -7.11 -12.09
CA THR A 168 -4.81 -7.53 -10.69
C THR A 168 -5.94 -6.97 -9.82
N ARG A 169 -6.32 -5.71 -10.03
CA ARG A 169 -7.46 -5.07 -9.37
C ARG A 169 -8.76 -5.82 -9.63
N THR A 170 -9.07 -6.15 -10.89
CA THR A 170 -10.25 -6.96 -11.24
C THR A 170 -10.22 -8.33 -10.58
N ARG A 171 -9.05 -9.00 -10.54
CA ARG A 171 -8.92 -10.30 -9.87
C ARG A 171 -9.18 -10.19 -8.36
N ALA A 172 -8.64 -9.16 -7.71
CA ALA A 172 -8.85 -8.93 -6.28
C ALA A 172 -10.33 -8.64 -5.96
N LEU A 173 -11.01 -7.82 -6.75
CA LEU A 173 -12.45 -7.57 -6.62
C LEU A 173 -13.26 -8.87 -6.77
N ALA A 174 -12.93 -9.69 -7.77
CA ALA A 174 -13.58 -10.98 -7.99
C ALA A 174 -13.30 -11.98 -6.85
N ALA A 175 -12.10 -11.97 -6.26
CA ALA A 175 -11.75 -12.80 -5.12
C ALA A 175 -12.61 -12.45 -3.89
N ILE A 176 -12.79 -11.16 -3.60
CA ILE A 176 -13.66 -10.70 -2.50
C ILE A 176 -15.12 -11.11 -2.75
N ALA A 177 -15.64 -10.87 -3.95
CA ALA A 177 -17.02 -11.23 -4.29
C ALA A 177 -17.28 -12.73 -4.20
N ARG A 178 -16.32 -13.56 -4.65
CA ARG A 178 -16.40 -15.03 -4.52
C ARG A 178 -16.41 -15.45 -3.06
N ALA A 179 -15.44 -14.99 -2.27
CA ALA A 179 -15.37 -15.29 -0.84
C ALA A 179 -16.67 -14.89 -0.12
N GLY A 180 -17.26 -13.75 -0.50
CA GLY A 180 -18.54 -13.28 0.02
C GLY A 180 -19.74 -14.18 -0.27
N THR A 181 -19.62 -15.07 -1.25
CA THR A 181 -20.68 -16.00 -1.64
C THR A 181 -20.43 -17.41 -1.09
N ASP A 182 -19.18 -17.88 -1.18
CA ASP A 182 -18.89 -19.32 -1.08
C ASP A 182 -17.71 -19.70 -0.16
N ASP A 183 -17.15 -18.78 0.62
CA ASP A 183 -16.08 -19.14 1.58
C ASP A 183 -16.60 -20.15 2.61
N PRO A 184 -15.88 -21.26 2.88
CA PRO A 184 -16.32 -22.26 3.86
C PRO A 184 -16.52 -21.69 5.27
N ASP A 185 -15.80 -20.64 5.63
CA ASP A 185 -15.96 -19.96 6.91
C ASP A 185 -17.07 -18.88 6.83
N PRO A 186 -18.10 -18.93 7.70
CA PRO A 186 -19.21 -17.99 7.64
C PRO A 186 -18.80 -16.55 8.00
N THR A 187 -17.73 -16.35 8.77
CA THR A 187 -17.22 -15.02 9.11
C THR A 187 -16.49 -14.42 7.93
N VAL A 188 -15.60 -15.18 7.27
CA VAL A 188 -14.94 -14.72 6.02
C VAL A 188 -15.98 -14.34 4.97
N ARG A 189 -17.00 -15.19 4.79
CA ARG A 189 -18.10 -14.95 3.85
C ARG A 189 -18.85 -13.65 4.17
N ARG A 190 -19.26 -13.46 5.43
CA ARG A 190 -19.96 -12.24 5.86
C ARG A 190 -19.11 -10.99 5.60
N VAL A 191 -17.85 -11.00 6.03
CA VAL A 191 -16.95 -9.84 5.91
C VAL A 191 -16.68 -9.49 4.44
N ALA A 192 -16.40 -10.49 3.61
CA ALA A 192 -16.16 -10.28 2.19
C ALA A 192 -17.42 -9.79 1.46
N ALA A 193 -18.61 -10.27 1.84
CA ALA A 193 -19.88 -9.76 1.33
C ALA A 193 -20.11 -8.29 1.72
N SER A 194 -19.85 -7.91 2.97
CA SER A 194 -19.95 -6.50 3.40
C SER A 194 -18.97 -5.61 2.62
N LEU A 195 -17.72 -6.02 2.46
CA LEU A 195 -16.74 -5.25 1.67
C LEU A 195 -17.14 -5.14 0.18
N THR A 196 -17.73 -6.20 -0.38
CA THR A 196 -18.29 -6.17 -1.76
C THR A 196 -19.38 -5.10 -1.90
N LEU A 197 -20.28 -4.97 -0.93
CA LEU A 197 -21.34 -3.96 -0.95
C LEU A 197 -20.77 -2.55 -0.86
N ASP A 198 -19.79 -2.34 0.02
CA ASP A 198 -19.15 -1.03 0.19
C ASP A 198 -18.39 -0.60 -1.05
N LEU A 199 -17.61 -1.50 -1.66
CA LEU A 199 -16.89 -1.23 -2.91
C LEU A 199 -17.84 -0.90 -4.07
N ARG A 200 -19.00 -1.57 -4.16
CA ARG A 200 -20.05 -1.22 -5.13
C ARG A 200 -20.64 0.16 -4.86
N ALA A 201 -20.90 0.50 -3.60
CA ALA A 201 -21.42 1.80 -3.21
C ALA A 201 -20.45 2.94 -3.54
N SER A 202 -19.14 2.68 -3.51
CA SER A 202 -18.08 3.59 -3.96
C SER A 202 -17.87 3.63 -5.49
N GLY A 203 -18.64 2.87 -6.27
CA GLY A 203 -18.60 2.89 -7.73
C GLY A 203 -17.57 1.95 -8.38
N HIS A 204 -17.03 0.99 -7.62
CA HIS A 204 -16.16 -0.05 -8.21
C HIS A 204 -17.00 -1.12 -8.90
N PRO A 205 -16.75 -1.43 -10.19
CA PRO A 205 -17.42 -2.53 -10.87
C PRO A 205 -16.93 -3.86 -10.29
N ILE A 206 -17.88 -4.68 -9.81
CA ILE A 206 -17.62 -6.03 -9.26
C ILE A 206 -18.32 -7.07 -10.10
#